data_AF-A0AAW1S1W7-F1
#
_entry.id   AF-A0AAW1S1W7-F1
#
_cell.length_a   1.000
_cell.length_b   1.000
_cell.length_c   1.000
_cell.angle_alpha   90.00
_cell.angle_beta   90.00
_cell.angle_gamma   90.00
#
_symmetry.space_group_name_H-M   'P 1'
#
loop_
_entity.id
_entity.type
_entity.pdbx_description
1 polymer ?
#
loop_
_entity_poly.entity_id
_entity_poly.type
_entity_poly.pdbx_seq_one_letter_code
_entity_poly.pdbx_strand_id
1 'polypeptide(L)'
;MPITKILSLSVVSICIAVCQAQPFLTGLNLLPLGNIRTSDAGGPYNVSLLQVQVNEVKAAIAARGPATDKDVVNFALNQECFEGRFDTYGAFGRDFLGDLAGGGPTPLGVKKANLSTTGQALAEEVALIEQGHVTFLRHAGASLPCPLTDITGGFNKFLAQAYGLTPTATAIQEKFGSAFDPFQNDETFFLSVLTLEELGATGAKGLVGVISNPVIATGFAGLAAAANAQAAVERAFLIARATNIVPPFGETVQQVFARISAVRDSLDGPQLDDQGLFNTDPRAIAVPASYVNFVPTDIQGITFGRTPQQLINIETLGSSDGTGGFFPSGYVGAINKPTGYASQDTGLGGFPAAGTGVATQGSIEQAGTILPPITSAGPTLVDGQLGETQAVGGPEETDSYTSRGYSNAPAQNPYNGPTPPTSVGQQLLGR
;
A
#
# COMPACT_ATOMS: atom_id res chain seq x y z
N MET A 1 52.46 52.12 38.47
CA MET A 1 51.17 51.95 39.19
C MET A 1 50.10 52.67 38.37
N PRO A 2 48.88 52.14 38.15
CA PRO A 2 48.18 51.09 38.91
C PRO A 2 47.84 49.81 38.08
N ILE A 3 47.92 48.63 38.71
CA ILE A 3 46.83 47.75 39.20
C ILE A 3 46.20 46.84 38.12
N THR A 4 46.83 45.66 37.99
CA THR A 4 46.29 44.28 38.04
C THR A 4 45.11 43.86 37.14
N LYS A 5 45.44 42.97 36.19
CA LYS A 5 44.56 42.05 35.45
C LYS A 5 44.00 40.94 36.37
N ILE A 6 42.70 40.64 36.29
CA ILE A 6 42.13 39.28 36.43
C ILE A 6 40.95 39.14 35.43
N LEU A 7 40.85 37.94 34.86
CA LEU A 7 40.16 37.51 33.64
C LEU A 7 38.67 37.87 33.50
N SER A 8 38.27 38.32 32.30
CA SER A 8 36.91 38.17 31.78
C SER A 8 36.86 36.96 30.86
N LEU A 9 36.32 35.85 31.36
CA LEU A 9 35.86 34.71 30.58
C LEU A 9 34.36 34.87 30.37
N SER A 10 33.91 35.02 29.12
CA SER A 10 32.61 34.56 28.58
C SER A 10 32.40 35.19 27.19
N VAL A 11 32.85 34.48 26.16
CA VAL A 11 32.37 34.73 24.79
C VAL A 11 30.94 34.20 24.74
N VAL A 12 29.97 35.10 24.71
CA VAL A 12 28.58 34.77 24.38
C VAL A 12 28.55 34.53 22.87
N SER A 13 28.68 33.28 22.46
CA SER A 13 28.38 32.86 21.08
C SER A 13 26.87 32.88 20.89
N ILE A 14 26.36 33.91 20.22
CA ILE A 14 25.02 33.91 19.64
C ILE A 14 25.11 33.09 18.35
N CYS A 15 24.82 31.79 18.45
CA CYS A 15 24.57 30.96 17.27
C CYS A 15 23.10 31.16 16.86
N ILE A 16 22.86 32.03 15.88
CA ILE A 16 21.64 31.99 15.08
C ILE A 16 21.80 30.84 14.09
N ALA A 17 21.20 29.69 14.40
CA ALA A 17 21.05 28.61 13.43
C ALA A 17 19.96 29.01 12.43
N VAL A 18 20.38 29.57 11.29
CA VAL A 18 19.52 29.66 10.11
C VAL A 18 19.47 28.25 9.51
N CYS A 19 18.43 27.48 9.83
CA CYS A 19 18.08 26.30 9.03
C CYS A 19 17.53 26.81 7.70
N GLN A 20 18.37 26.88 6.67
CA GLN A 20 17.90 26.87 5.29
C GLN A 20 17.86 25.42 4.82
N ALA A 21 16.66 24.84 4.77
CA ALA A 21 16.43 23.68 3.92
C ALA A 21 16.66 24.14 2.46
N GLN A 22 17.71 23.63 1.83
CA GLN A 22 17.96 23.79 0.40
C GLN A 22 17.74 22.42 -0.24
N PRO A 23 16.50 22.04 -0.60
CA PRO A 23 16.29 20.84 -1.37
C PRO A 23 16.76 21.17 -2.80
N PHE A 24 17.77 20.44 -3.29
CA PHE A 24 18.26 20.50 -4.67
C PHE A 24 19.16 21.71 -5.04
N LEU A 25 20.39 21.75 -4.52
CA LEU A 25 21.51 22.36 -5.26
C LEU A 25 22.30 21.27 -5.99
N THR A 26 21.84 20.92 -7.19
CA THR A 26 22.64 20.22 -8.19
C THR A 26 23.41 21.27 -9.01
N GLY A 27 24.75 21.20 -8.97
CA GLY A 27 25.59 21.97 -9.90
C GLY A 27 26.65 22.84 -9.25
N LEU A 28 27.85 22.28 -9.08
CA LEU A 28 29.09 23.04 -9.27
C LEU A 28 29.97 22.32 -10.30
N ASN A 29 29.82 22.80 -11.55
CA ASN A 29 30.78 22.81 -12.66
C ASN A 29 31.01 21.54 -13.51
N LEU A 30 30.05 21.34 -14.44
CA LEU A 30 30.21 20.97 -15.86
C LEU A 30 31.60 20.56 -16.39
N LEU A 31 31.69 19.34 -16.93
CA LEU A 31 32.20 18.95 -18.27
C LEU A 31 31.63 17.54 -18.65
N PRO A 32 31.58 17.15 -19.93
CA PRO A 32 30.34 16.73 -20.60
C PRO A 32 29.90 15.28 -20.35
N LEU A 33 28.57 15.10 -20.39
CA LEU A 33 27.78 13.89 -20.65
C LEU A 33 28.61 12.68 -21.09
N GLY A 34 29.08 11.90 -20.12
CA GLY A 34 29.74 10.62 -20.31
C GLY A 34 28.89 9.53 -19.66
N ASN A 35 28.53 8.52 -20.46
CA ASN A 35 27.74 7.35 -20.08
C ASN A 35 28.00 6.88 -18.64
N ILE A 36 26.92 6.76 -17.86
CA ILE A 36 26.94 6.07 -16.57
C ILE A 36 27.36 4.61 -16.84
N ARG A 37 28.59 4.24 -16.50
CA ARG A 37 29.06 2.86 -16.53
C ARG A 37 29.08 2.30 -15.11
N THR A 38 28.74 1.02 -14.99
CA THR A 38 28.59 0.29 -13.73
C THR A 38 29.92 -0.07 -13.04
N SER A 39 31.06 0.43 -13.53
CA SER A 39 32.40 -0.08 -13.19
C SER A 39 33.30 0.89 -12.44
N ASP A 40 32.80 2.05 -12.01
CA ASP A 40 33.62 2.97 -11.23
C ASP A 40 33.74 2.42 -9.79
N ALA A 41 34.96 2.32 -9.26
CA ALA A 41 35.18 2.01 -7.84
C ALA A 41 34.64 3.20 -7.01
N GLY A 42 33.42 3.05 -6.50
CA GLY A 42 32.60 4.16 -5.98
C GLY A 42 31.40 4.55 -6.88
N GLY A 43 30.97 3.66 -7.78
CA GLY A 43 29.94 3.89 -8.80
C GLY A 43 28.55 4.31 -8.26
N PRO A 44 27.62 4.65 -9.18
CA PRO A 44 26.44 5.49 -8.94
C PRO A 44 25.40 4.91 -7.97
N TYR A 45 25.51 3.65 -7.59
CA TYR A 45 24.65 3.02 -6.60
C TYR A 45 25.37 2.96 -5.26
N ASN A 46 25.48 4.12 -4.62
CA ASN A 46 25.94 4.17 -3.24
C ASN A 46 24.79 3.72 -2.30
N VAL A 47 24.64 2.42 -2.14
CA VAL A 47 23.63 1.81 -1.24
C VAL A 47 23.79 2.23 0.22
N SER A 48 24.94 2.81 0.62
CA SER A 48 25.11 3.39 1.96
C SER A 48 24.23 4.62 2.17
N LEU A 49 23.72 5.25 1.10
CA LEU A 49 22.76 6.35 1.16
C LEU A 49 21.30 5.86 1.28
N LEU A 50 21.04 4.56 1.12
CA LEU A 50 19.71 3.92 1.19
C LEU A 50 19.47 3.26 2.56
N GLN A 51 20.01 3.83 3.63
CA GLN A 51 19.99 3.21 4.96
C GLN A 51 18.56 2.93 5.46
N VAL A 52 17.59 3.77 5.10
CA VAL A 52 16.16 3.58 5.42
C VAL A 52 15.64 2.32 4.74
N GLN A 53 15.76 2.23 3.41
CA GLN A 53 15.29 1.07 2.64
C GLN A 53 16.01 -0.22 3.06
N VAL A 54 17.30 -0.15 3.35
CA VAL A 54 18.05 -1.31 3.88
C VAL A 54 17.47 -1.77 5.22
N ASN A 55 17.10 -0.86 6.12
CA ASN A 55 16.51 -1.21 7.40
C ASN A 55 15.09 -1.77 7.26
N GLU A 56 14.29 -1.23 6.34
CA GLU A 56 12.96 -1.76 6.01
C GLU A 56 13.05 -3.21 5.52
N VAL A 57 13.95 -3.49 4.57
CA VAL A 57 14.16 -4.86 4.05
C VAL A 57 14.65 -5.81 5.15
N LYS A 58 15.58 -5.37 6.00
CA LYS A 58 16.07 -6.16 7.15
C LYS A 58 14.97 -6.50 8.14
N ALA A 59 14.12 -5.52 8.47
CA ALA A 59 12.98 -5.71 9.35
C ALA A 59 11.97 -6.66 8.72
N ALA A 60 11.67 -6.48 7.43
CA ALA A 60 10.75 -7.34 6.70
C ALA A 60 11.25 -8.80 6.62
N ILE A 61 12.55 -9.02 6.36
CA ILE A 61 13.13 -10.39 6.34
C ILE A 61 13.01 -11.04 7.72
N ALA A 62 13.36 -10.31 8.79
CA ALA A 62 13.22 -10.83 10.16
C ALA A 62 11.75 -11.16 10.50
N ALA A 63 10.84 -10.28 10.09
CA ALA A 63 9.40 -10.41 10.21
C ALA A 63 8.84 -11.63 9.46
N ARG A 64 9.29 -11.88 8.23
CA ARG A 64 8.91 -13.07 7.46
C ARG A 64 9.39 -14.34 8.14
N GLY A 65 10.62 -14.34 8.67
CA GLY A 65 11.22 -15.52 9.30
C GLY A 65 11.14 -16.74 8.39
N PRO A 66 10.59 -17.89 8.84
CA PRO A 66 10.48 -19.11 8.04
C PRO A 66 9.24 -19.14 7.11
N ALA A 67 8.43 -18.08 7.06
CA ALA A 67 7.19 -18.07 6.29
C ALA A 67 7.42 -18.13 4.78
N THR A 68 6.60 -18.88 4.07
CA THR A 68 6.66 -19.02 2.60
C THR A 68 6.01 -17.84 1.89
N ASP A 69 6.23 -17.69 0.58
CA ASP A 69 5.50 -16.68 -0.22
C ASP A 69 3.98 -16.91 -0.17
N LYS A 70 3.53 -18.16 -0.03
CA LYS A 70 2.10 -18.48 0.16
C LYS A 70 1.59 -17.97 1.51
N ASP A 71 2.40 -18.05 2.55
CA ASP A 71 2.05 -17.50 3.87
C ASP A 71 1.96 -15.97 3.82
N VAL A 72 2.84 -15.31 3.06
CA VAL A 72 2.78 -13.86 2.81
C VAL A 72 1.53 -13.47 2.01
N VAL A 73 1.19 -14.22 0.96
CA VAL A 73 -0.05 -14.02 0.18
C VAL A 73 -1.30 -14.21 1.05
N ASN A 74 -1.32 -15.23 1.91
CA ASN A 74 -2.40 -15.45 2.86
C ASN A 74 -2.47 -14.36 3.95
N PHE A 75 -1.32 -13.84 4.39
CA PHE A 75 -1.26 -12.71 5.30
C PHE A 75 -1.94 -11.49 4.68
N ALA A 76 -1.51 -11.10 3.48
CA ALA A 76 -2.06 -9.95 2.75
C ALA A 76 -3.58 -10.09 2.51
N LEU A 77 -4.08 -11.31 2.32
CA LEU A 77 -5.51 -11.54 2.14
C LEU A 77 -6.35 -11.05 3.33
N ASN A 78 -5.83 -11.11 4.57
CA ASN A 78 -6.55 -10.57 5.73
C ASN A 78 -6.82 -9.08 5.57
N GLN A 79 -5.82 -8.35 5.07
CA GLN A 79 -5.85 -6.90 4.87
C GLN A 79 -6.79 -6.51 3.74
N GLU A 80 -6.60 -7.09 2.56
CA GLU A 80 -7.44 -6.79 1.38
C GLU A 80 -8.91 -7.21 1.61
N CYS A 81 -9.15 -8.27 2.40
CA CYS A 81 -10.50 -8.63 2.84
C CYS A 81 -11.10 -7.61 3.82
N PHE A 82 -10.28 -6.97 4.65
CA PHE A 82 -10.75 -5.97 5.60
C PHE A 82 -11.09 -4.67 4.87
N GLU A 83 -10.14 -4.13 4.11
CA GLU A 83 -10.26 -2.93 3.27
C GLU A 83 -11.41 -3.11 2.26
N GLY A 84 -11.29 -4.09 1.37
CA GLY A 84 -12.26 -4.25 0.32
C GLY A 84 -13.69 -4.50 0.81
N ARG A 85 -13.90 -5.19 1.93
CA ARG A 85 -15.26 -5.39 2.45
C ARG A 85 -15.78 -4.12 3.12
N PHE A 86 -14.94 -3.37 3.83
CA PHE A 86 -15.33 -2.06 4.35
C PHE A 86 -15.80 -1.15 3.20
N ASP A 87 -15.01 -1.06 2.13
CA ASP A 87 -15.29 -0.18 0.99
C ASP A 87 -16.48 -0.66 0.17
N THR A 88 -16.58 -1.96 -0.11
CA THR A 88 -17.70 -2.53 -0.87
C THR A 88 -19.04 -2.33 -0.15
N TYR A 89 -19.06 -2.51 1.17
CA TYR A 89 -20.26 -2.21 1.95
C TYR A 89 -20.55 -0.71 1.95
N GLY A 90 -19.54 0.14 2.14
CA GLY A 90 -19.71 1.59 2.11
C GLY A 90 -20.31 2.08 0.79
N ALA A 91 -19.73 1.69 -0.34
CA ALA A 91 -20.16 2.08 -1.67
C ALA A 91 -21.51 1.46 -2.07
N PHE A 92 -21.66 0.14 -1.89
CA PHE A 92 -22.76 -0.61 -2.52
C PHE A 92 -23.81 -1.13 -1.53
N GLY A 93 -23.54 -1.14 -0.24
CA GLY A 93 -24.44 -1.69 0.79
C GLY A 93 -24.51 -3.21 0.83
N ARG A 94 -23.53 -3.90 0.22
CA ARG A 94 -23.45 -5.36 0.13
C ARG A 94 -22.00 -5.82 0.20
N ASP A 95 -21.80 -7.10 0.43
CA ASP A 95 -20.49 -7.73 0.41
C ASP A 95 -19.94 -7.87 -1.03
N PHE A 96 -18.74 -8.43 -1.14
CA PHE A 96 -18.10 -8.76 -2.42
C PHE A 96 -19.02 -9.51 -3.38
N LEU A 97 -18.77 -9.30 -4.68
CA LEU A 97 -19.39 -10.11 -5.72
C LEU A 97 -18.72 -11.49 -5.80
N GLY A 98 -19.54 -12.53 -6.02
CA GLY A 98 -19.06 -13.91 -6.10
C GLY A 98 -18.57 -14.44 -4.75
N ASP A 99 -17.64 -15.40 -4.78
CA ASP A 99 -17.07 -16.03 -3.58
C ASP A 99 -15.64 -15.55 -3.30
N LEU A 100 -15.39 -14.24 -3.44
CA LEU A 100 -14.09 -13.65 -3.08
C LEU A 100 -13.81 -13.76 -1.58
N ALA A 101 -14.86 -13.81 -0.76
CA ALA A 101 -14.75 -14.02 0.68
C ALA A 101 -14.29 -15.44 1.05
N GLY A 102 -14.40 -16.41 0.14
CA GLY A 102 -14.02 -17.81 0.37
C GLY A 102 -14.76 -18.44 1.55
N GLY A 103 -16.04 -18.12 1.73
CA GLY A 103 -16.85 -18.56 2.86
C GLY A 103 -16.54 -17.90 4.22
N GLY A 104 -15.76 -16.81 4.25
CA GLY A 104 -15.51 -16.03 5.46
C GLY A 104 -16.79 -15.39 6.05
N PRO A 105 -16.86 -15.14 7.37
CA PRO A 105 -18.04 -14.56 8.00
C PRO A 105 -18.24 -13.10 7.56
N THR A 106 -19.50 -12.63 7.54
CA THR A 106 -19.83 -11.20 7.29
C THR A 106 -19.19 -10.29 8.35
N PRO A 107 -18.62 -9.13 7.97
CA PRO A 107 -18.05 -8.20 8.94
C PRO A 107 -19.14 -7.65 9.88
N LEU A 108 -18.78 -7.30 11.10
CA LEU A 108 -19.71 -6.70 12.04
C LEU A 108 -19.81 -5.19 11.81
N GLY A 109 -21.03 -4.66 11.89
CA GLY A 109 -21.27 -3.22 11.85
C GLY A 109 -21.06 -2.55 10.49
N VAL A 110 -21.12 -3.31 9.39
CA VAL A 110 -21.10 -2.78 8.02
C VAL A 110 -22.47 -2.32 7.56
N LYS A 111 -22.52 -1.27 6.74
CA LYS A 111 -23.71 -0.77 6.06
C LYS A 111 -23.33 0.13 4.89
N LYS A 112 -24.31 0.50 4.06
CA LYS A 112 -24.11 1.51 3.01
C LYS A 112 -23.80 2.87 3.64
N ALA A 113 -22.78 3.56 3.11
CA ALA A 113 -22.44 4.91 3.49
C ALA A 113 -23.42 5.94 2.89
N ASN A 114 -23.64 7.02 3.63
CA ASN A 114 -24.43 8.17 3.15
C ASN A 114 -23.49 9.22 2.54
N LEU A 115 -23.10 9.02 1.28
CA LEU A 115 -22.09 9.82 0.60
C LEU A 115 -22.71 10.90 -0.30
N SER A 116 -21.98 11.99 -0.51
CA SER A 116 -22.28 12.94 -1.59
C SER A 116 -22.09 12.27 -2.96
N THR A 117 -22.54 12.92 -4.03
CA THR A 117 -22.33 12.39 -5.40
C THR A 117 -20.84 12.16 -5.71
N THR A 118 -19.97 13.09 -5.31
CA THR A 118 -18.51 12.92 -5.50
C THR A 118 -17.95 11.84 -4.59
N GLY A 119 -18.37 11.80 -3.33
CA GLY A 119 -17.93 10.76 -2.40
C GLY A 119 -18.35 9.36 -2.84
N GLN A 120 -19.58 9.21 -3.35
CA GLN A 120 -20.09 7.94 -3.88
C GLN A 120 -19.25 7.46 -5.07
N ALA A 121 -18.93 8.34 -6.03
CA ALA A 121 -18.14 7.96 -7.19
C ALA A 121 -16.73 7.48 -6.81
N LEU A 122 -16.08 8.16 -5.86
CA LEU A 122 -14.77 7.76 -5.34
C LEU A 122 -14.85 6.42 -4.58
N ALA A 123 -15.85 6.26 -3.72
CA ALA A 123 -16.03 5.02 -2.96
C ALA A 123 -16.28 3.80 -3.87
N GLU A 124 -17.01 3.99 -4.96
CA GLU A 124 -17.26 2.92 -5.95
C GLU A 124 -15.98 2.49 -6.67
N GLU A 125 -15.09 3.43 -7.01
CA GLU A 125 -13.80 3.12 -7.63
C GLU A 125 -12.89 2.35 -6.66
N VAL A 126 -12.68 2.87 -5.45
CA VAL A 126 -11.87 2.22 -4.39
C VAL A 126 -12.40 0.80 -4.14
N ALA A 127 -13.70 0.65 -3.90
CA ALA A 127 -14.30 -0.67 -3.61
C ALA A 127 -14.14 -1.70 -4.73
N LEU A 128 -14.07 -1.27 -5.99
CA LEU A 128 -13.84 -2.18 -7.13
C LEU A 128 -12.35 -2.51 -7.29
N ILE A 129 -11.45 -1.57 -7.00
CA ILE A 129 -10.01 -1.82 -6.99
C ILE A 129 -9.66 -2.82 -5.88
N GLU A 130 -10.21 -2.67 -4.69
CA GLU A 130 -9.96 -3.60 -3.58
C GLU A 130 -10.48 -5.03 -3.85
N GLN A 131 -11.62 -5.16 -4.53
CA GLN A 131 -12.06 -6.48 -5.03
C GLN A 131 -11.07 -7.06 -6.04
N GLY A 132 -10.44 -6.21 -6.84
CA GLY A 132 -9.33 -6.56 -7.73
C GLY A 132 -8.10 -7.06 -6.95
N HIS A 133 -7.73 -6.40 -5.86
CA HIS A 133 -6.63 -6.84 -4.98
C HIS A 133 -6.90 -8.22 -4.38
N VAL A 134 -8.11 -8.45 -3.83
CA VAL A 134 -8.51 -9.77 -3.33
C VAL A 134 -8.46 -10.82 -4.44
N THR A 135 -8.95 -10.48 -5.64
CA THR A 135 -8.90 -11.38 -6.81
C THR A 135 -7.45 -11.75 -7.18
N PHE A 136 -6.55 -10.77 -7.21
CA PHE A 136 -5.12 -11.00 -7.43
C PHE A 136 -4.56 -11.97 -6.38
N LEU A 137 -4.83 -11.75 -5.10
CA LEU A 137 -4.33 -12.63 -4.04
C LEU A 137 -4.87 -14.06 -4.16
N ARG A 138 -6.14 -14.24 -4.53
CA ARG A 138 -6.70 -15.56 -4.85
C ARG A 138 -5.92 -16.24 -5.97
N HIS A 139 -5.63 -15.53 -7.06
CA HIS A 139 -4.81 -16.05 -8.17
C HIS A 139 -3.35 -16.30 -7.78
N ALA A 140 -2.79 -15.51 -6.84
CA ALA A 140 -1.47 -15.72 -6.27
C ALA A 140 -1.40 -16.91 -5.30
N GLY A 141 -2.54 -17.55 -5.00
CA GLY A 141 -2.63 -18.78 -4.22
C GLY A 141 -3.20 -18.63 -2.82
N ALA A 142 -3.81 -17.49 -2.49
CA ALA A 142 -4.49 -17.29 -1.21
C ALA A 142 -5.72 -18.20 -1.10
N SER A 143 -5.72 -19.08 -0.10
CA SER A 143 -6.74 -20.14 0.03
C SER A 143 -7.55 -20.06 1.33
N LEU A 144 -7.24 -19.12 2.21
CA LEU A 144 -7.92 -18.97 3.50
C LEU A 144 -9.23 -18.18 3.34
N PRO A 145 -10.27 -18.44 4.14
CA PRO A 145 -11.45 -17.57 4.18
C PRO A 145 -11.07 -16.17 4.66
N CYS A 146 -11.79 -15.13 4.23
CA CYS A 146 -11.65 -13.80 4.84
C CYS A 146 -11.89 -13.89 6.37
N PRO A 147 -11.11 -13.17 7.19
CA PRO A 147 -11.30 -13.15 8.65
C PRO A 147 -12.60 -12.45 9.05
N LEU A 148 -13.03 -12.69 10.29
CA LEU A 148 -14.07 -11.87 10.93
C LEU A 148 -13.46 -10.52 11.32
N THR A 149 -14.03 -9.45 10.79
CA THR A 149 -13.70 -8.08 11.18
C THR A 149 -14.87 -7.40 11.90
N ASP A 150 -14.56 -6.52 12.86
CA ASP A 150 -15.51 -5.67 13.56
C ASP A 150 -15.30 -4.22 13.13
N ILE A 151 -16.07 -3.75 12.14
CA ILE A 151 -15.87 -2.44 11.53
C ILE A 151 -16.27 -1.32 12.49
N THR A 152 -17.56 -1.27 12.87
CA THR A 152 -18.05 -0.19 13.75
C THR A 152 -17.39 -0.27 15.12
N GLY A 153 -17.30 -1.45 15.73
CA GLY A 153 -16.66 -1.61 17.04
C GLY A 153 -15.15 -1.41 16.98
N GLY A 154 -14.49 -1.85 15.90
CA GLY A 154 -13.06 -1.65 15.68
C GLY A 154 -12.68 -0.18 15.55
N PHE A 155 -13.37 0.58 14.70
CA PHE A 155 -13.12 2.03 14.58
C PHE A 155 -13.36 2.78 15.89
N ASN A 156 -14.39 2.42 16.66
CA ASN A 156 -14.63 3.04 17.96
C ASN A 156 -13.52 2.70 18.98
N LYS A 157 -12.99 1.47 19.01
CA LYS A 157 -11.83 1.12 19.85
C LYS A 157 -10.56 1.87 19.40
N PHE A 158 -10.31 1.90 18.09
CA PHE A 158 -9.16 2.57 17.49
C PHE A 158 -9.16 4.07 17.78
N LEU A 159 -10.29 4.74 17.53
CA LEU A 159 -10.44 6.16 17.83
C LEU A 159 -10.43 6.42 19.35
N ALA A 160 -10.98 5.52 20.18
CA ALA A 160 -10.85 5.63 21.62
C ALA A 160 -9.37 5.71 22.03
N GLN A 161 -8.52 4.86 21.47
CA GLN A 161 -7.08 4.92 21.70
C GLN A 161 -6.46 6.22 21.17
N ALA A 162 -6.85 6.68 19.98
CA ALA A 162 -6.41 7.96 19.40
C ALA A 162 -6.79 9.19 20.27
N TYR A 163 -7.84 9.06 21.08
CA TYR A 163 -8.28 10.07 22.06
C TYR A 163 -7.76 9.83 23.48
N GLY A 164 -6.81 8.89 23.66
CA GLY A 164 -6.20 8.56 24.95
C GLY A 164 -7.15 7.88 25.93
N LEU A 165 -8.15 7.16 25.43
CA LEU A 165 -9.13 6.41 26.21
C LEU A 165 -8.82 4.92 26.19
N THR A 166 -9.37 4.21 27.16
CA THR A 166 -9.40 2.75 27.15
C THR A 166 -10.13 2.26 25.87
N PRO A 167 -9.51 1.42 25.02
CA PRO A 167 -10.09 0.99 23.73
C PRO A 167 -11.28 0.03 23.88
N THR A 168 -12.44 0.55 24.27
CA THR A 168 -13.71 -0.21 24.28
C THR A 168 -14.62 0.26 23.17
N ALA A 169 -15.57 -0.59 22.75
CA ALA A 169 -16.53 -0.22 21.71
C ALA A 169 -17.46 0.95 22.11
N THR A 170 -17.60 1.24 23.40
CA THR A 170 -18.48 2.29 23.93
C THR A 170 -17.74 3.56 24.36
N ALA A 171 -16.41 3.55 24.48
CA ALA A 171 -15.64 4.66 25.03
C ALA A 171 -15.84 5.99 24.27
N ILE A 172 -15.93 5.95 22.93
CA ILE A 172 -16.23 7.13 22.12
C ILE A 172 -17.63 7.66 22.43
N GLN A 173 -18.64 6.78 22.48
CA GLN A 173 -20.00 7.18 22.85
C GLN A 173 -20.07 7.78 24.25
N GLU A 174 -19.39 7.17 25.22
CA GLU A 174 -19.36 7.64 26.61
C GLU A 174 -18.73 9.03 26.73
N LYS A 175 -17.67 9.32 25.95
CA LYS A 175 -16.99 10.61 25.98
C LYS A 175 -17.68 11.70 25.14
N PHE A 176 -18.18 11.35 23.95
CA PHE A 176 -18.65 12.31 22.96
C PHE A 176 -20.17 12.31 22.74
N GLY A 177 -20.91 11.48 23.48
CA GLY A 177 -22.38 11.43 23.45
C GLY A 177 -22.97 10.52 22.37
N SER A 178 -22.19 10.13 21.36
CA SER A 178 -22.55 9.11 20.37
C SER A 178 -21.30 8.37 19.88
N ALA A 179 -21.47 7.14 19.40
CA ALA A 179 -20.38 6.40 18.76
C ALA A 179 -19.92 7.10 17.47
N PHE A 180 -18.69 6.84 17.05
CA PHE A 180 -18.24 7.14 15.69
C PHE A 180 -18.89 6.17 14.71
N ASP A 181 -19.45 6.70 13.64
CA ASP A 181 -20.09 5.93 12.57
C ASP A 181 -19.30 6.17 11.27
N PRO A 182 -18.49 5.20 10.82
CA PRO A 182 -17.67 5.38 9.62
C PRO A 182 -18.50 5.53 8.34
N PHE A 183 -19.82 5.27 8.37
CA PHE A 183 -20.68 5.32 7.19
C PHE A 183 -21.60 6.56 7.18
N GLN A 184 -21.41 7.51 8.10
CA GLN A 184 -22.36 8.61 8.33
C GLN A 184 -22.37 9.65 7.20
N ASN A 185 -21.20 9.99 6.67
CA ASN A 185 -21.01 11.03 5.66
C ASN A 185 -19.64 10.88 4.98
N ASP A 186 -19.36 11.73 3.99
CA ASP A 186 -18.08 11.79 3.28
C ASP A 186 -16.88 11.84 4.24
N GLU A 187 -16.89 12.72 5.24
CA GLU A 187 -15.75 12.93 6.13
C GLU A 187 -15.44 11.68 6.97
N THR A 188 -16.46 11.12 7.62
CA THR A 188 -16.31 9.92 8.47
C THR A 188 -15.90 8.69 7.64
N PHE A 189 -16.44 8.56 6.43
CA PHE A 189 -16.12 7.47 5.53
C PHE A 189 -14.70 7.57 5.00
N PHE A 190 -14.30 8.68 4.39
CA PHE A 190 -12.95 8.79 3.81
C PHE A 190 -11.84 8.91 4.85
N LEU A 191 -12.12 9.39 6.07
CA LEU A 191 -11.17 9.22 7.19
C LEU A 191 -10.94 7.74 7.51
N SER A 192 -11.99 6.93 7.42
CA SER A 192 -11.93 5.48 7.65
C SER A 192 -11.22 4.77 6.50
N VAL A 193 -11.58 5.06 5.24
CA VAL A 193 -10.90 4.54 4.04
C VAL A 193 -9.41 4.84 4.11
N LEU A 194 -9.01 6.11 4.27
CA LEU A 194 -7.60 6.49 4.30
C LEU A 194 -6.84 5.89 5.50
N THR A 195 -7.52 5.60 6.61
CA THR A 195 -6.90 4.90 7.74
C THR A 195 -6.41 3.53 7.31
N LEU A 196 -7.20 2.80 6.50
CA LEU A 196 -6.93 1.45 6.06
C LEU A 196 -6.06 1.42 4.80
N GLU A 197 -6.39 2.21 3.78
CA GLU A 197 -5.70 2.26 2.49
C GLU A 197 -4.19 2.50 2.63
N GLU A 198 -3.76 3.35 3.57
CA GLU A 198 -2.32 3.56 3.80
C GLU A 198 -1.63 2.38 4.50
N LEU A 199 -2.37 1.59 5.28
CA LEU A 199 -1.89 0.34 5.84
C LEU A 199 -1.70 -0.70 4.73
N GLY A 200 -2.67 -0.83 3.81
CA GLY A 200 -2.55 -1.63 2.60
C GLY A 200 -1.35 -1.22 1.74
N ALA A 201 -1.24 0.08 1.41
CA ALA A 201 -0.18 0.63 0.57
C ALA A 201 1.23 0.43 1.14
N THR A 202 1.44 0.80 2.41
CA THR A 202 2.75 0.68 3.08
C THR A 202 3.07 -0.77 3.42
N GLY A 203 2.05 -1.58 3.72
CA GLY A 203 2.15 -3.02 3.91
C GLY A 203 2.62 -3.76 2.66
N ALA A 204 1.91 -3.55 1.54
CA ALA A 204 2.24 -4.15 0.26
C ALA A 204 3.66 -3.81 -0.18
N LYS A 205 4.07 -2.53 -0.04
CA LYS A 205 5.45 -2.10 -0.32
C LYS A 205 6.46 -2.83 0.57
N GLY A 206 6.17 -2.99 1.87
CA GLY A 206 7.02 -3.76 2.78
C GLY A 206 7.13 -5.25 2.40
N LEU A 207 6.06 -5.84 1.87
CA LEU A 207 6.03 -7.25 1.44
C LEU A 207 6.83 -7.51 0.16
N VAL A 208 6.98 -6.54 -0.75
CA VAL A 208 7.78 -6.68 -1.98
C VAL A 208 9.20 -7.16 -1.66
N GLY A 209 9.80 -6.66 -0.58
CA GLY A 209 11.18 -6.98 -0.20
C GLY A 209 11.40 -8.40 0.31
N VAL A 210 10.33 -9.15 0.63
CA VAL A 210 10.43 -10.47 1.27
C VAL A 210 9.83 -11.60 0.44
N ILE A 211 9.11 -11.29 -0.62
CA ILE A 211 8.56 -12.27 -1.55
C ILE A 211 9.68 -12.76 -2.48
N SER A 212 9.92 -14.07 -2.48
CA SER A 212 10.98 -14.66 -3.30
C SER A 212 10.57 -14.89 -4.77
N ASN A 213 9.28 -15.10 -5.03
CA ASN A 213 8.77 -15.29 -6.38
C ASN A 213 8.62 -13.93 -7.09
N PRO A 214 9.36 -13.67 -8.18
CA PRO A 214 9.37 -12.36 -8.84
C PRO A 214 8.01 -11.99 -9.47
N VAL A 215 7.19 -12.97 -9.86
CA VAL A 215 5.84 -12.72 -10.39
C VAL A 215 4.93 -12.19 -9.29
N ILE A 216 4.97 -12.84 -8.12
CA ILE A 216 4.19 -12.41 -6.96
C ILE A 216 4.72 -11.06 -6.44
N ALA A 217 6.03 -10.88 -6.33
CA ALA A 217 6.65 -9.62 -5.90
C ALA A 217 6.27 -8.45 -6.82
N THR A 218 6.25 -8.67 -8.14
CA THR A 218 5.78 -7.67 -9.12
C THR A 218 4.31 -7.33 -8.92
N GLY A 219 3.46 -8.32 -8.62
CA GLY A 219 2.06 -8.09 -8.29
C GLY A 219 1.87 -7.25 -7.02
N PHE A 220 2.62 -7.54 -5.95
CA PHE A 220 2.62 -6.72 -4.73
C PHE A 220 3.14 -5.30 -4.95
N ALA A 221 4.13 -5.11 -5.84
CA ALA A 221 4.58 -3.78 -6.23
C ALA A 221 3.48 -3.00 -6.97
N GLY A 222 2.70 -3.68 -7.81
CA GLY A 222 1.51 -3.10 -8.46
C GLY A 222 0.41 -2.74 -7.46
N LEU A 223 0.14 -3.61 -6.48
CA LEU A 223 -0.81 -3.37 -5.40
C LEU A 223 -0.40 -2.14 -4.58
N ALA A 224 0.87 -2.09 -4.16
CA ALA A 224 1.41 -0.93 -3.46
C ALA A 224 1.28 0.38 -4.27
N ALA A 225 1.49 0.33 -5.59
CA ALA A 225 1.37 1.49 -6.45
C ALA A 225 -0.09 1.98 -6.57
N ALA A 226 -1.04 1.07 -6.76
CA ALA A 226 -2.47 1.38 -6.83
C ALA A 226 -2.96 1.99 -5.50
N ALA A 227 -2.67 1.32 -4.38
CA ALA A 227 -3.10 1.77 -3.07
C ALA A 227 -2.49 3.12 -2.66
N ASN A 228 -1.23 3.40 -3.03
CA ASN A 228 -0.67 4.74 -2.83
C ASN A 228 -1.36 5.82 -3.69
N ALA A 229 -1.79 5.48 -4.90
CA ALA A 229 -2.50 6.42 -5.76
C ALA A 229 -3.90 6.71 -5.22
N GLN A 230 -4.62 5.69 -4.73
CA GLN A 230 -5.86 5.84 -3.97
C GLN A 230 -5.62 6.75 -2.77
N ALA A 231 -4.71 6.39 -1.87
CA ALA A 231 -4.40 7.17 -0.66
C ALA A 231 -4.14 8.65 -0.95
N ALA A 232 -3.48 8.96 -2.07
CA ALA A 232 -3.26 10.35 -2.51
C ALA A 232 -4.54 11.07 -2.93
N VAL A 233 -5.47 10.39 -3.60
CA VAL A 233 -6.81 10.88 -3.94
C VAL A 233 -7.64 11.10 -2.67
N GLU A 234 -7.68 10.16 -1.72
CA GLU A 234 -8.42 10.39 -0.46
C GLU A 234 -7.79 11.50 0.38
N ARG A 235 -6.46 11.60 0.46
CA ARG A 235 -5.77 12.73 1.09
C ARG A 235 -6.20 14.04 0.44
N ALA A 236 -6.22 14.13 -0.89
CA ALA A 236 -6.68 15.34 -1.57
C ALA A 236 -8.15 15.67 -1.28
N PHE A 237 -9.01 14.65 -1.25
CA PHE A 237 -10.42 14.80 -0.92
C PHE A 237 -10.65 15.32 0.51
N LEU A 238 -9.88 14.81 1.48
CA LEU A 238 -9.93 15.22 2.88
C LEU A 238 -9.25 16.57 3.13
N ILE A 239 -8.16 16.89 2.43
CA ILE A 239 -7.49 18.20 2.50
C ILE A 239 -8.45 19.31 2.05
N ALA A 240 -9.22 19.09 0.97
CA ALA A 240 -10.26 20.02 0.53
C ALA A 240 -11.37 20.24 1.58
N ARG A 241 -11.48 19.32 2.56
CA ARG A 241 -12.45 19.32 3.66
C ARG A 241 -11.78 19.49 5.03
N ALA A 242 -10.52 19.93 5.08
CA ALA A 242 -9.70 19.89 6.29
C ALA A 242 -10.33 20.62 7.50
N THR A 243 -11.18 21.63 7.25
CA THR A 243 -11.88 22.43 8.26
C THR A 243 -13.29 21.93 8.60
N ASN A 244 -13.81 20.93 7.87
CA ASN A 244 -15.12 20.36 8.15
C ASN A 244 -15.10 19.64 9.50
N ILE A 245 -16.17 19.76 10.26
CA ILE A 245 -16.29 19.15 11.59
C ILE A 245 -16.74 17.69 11.44
N VAL A 246 -16.04 16.80 12.13
CA VAL A 246 -16.30 15.36 12.15
C VAL A 246 -17.12 15.00 13.39
N PRO A 247 -18.36 14.51 13.24
CA PRO A 247 -19.10 13.90 14.34
C PRO A 247 -18.43 12.58 14.78
N PRO A 248 -18.47 12.24 16.08
CA PRO A 248 -19.05 12.99 17.20
C PRO A 248 -18.06 13.98 17.85
N PHE A 249 -16.85 14.13 17.31
CA PHE A 249 -15.72 14.72 18.01
C PHE A 249 -15.81 16.23 18.19
N GLY A 250 -16.52 16.94 17.31
CA GLY A 250 -16.51 18.40 17.28
C GLY A 250 -15.16 18.99 16.86
N GLU A 251 -14.30 18.15 16.27
CA GLU A 251 -12.97 18.50 15.74
C GLU A 251 -12.98 18.49 14.22
N THR A 252 -12.02 19.19 13.60
CA THR A 252 -11.92 19.21 12.15
C THR A 252 -11.37 17.90 11.57
N VAL A 253 -11.62 17.63 10.29
CA VAL A 253 -11.02 16.51 9.55
C VAL A 253 -9.50 16.43 9.75
N GLN A 254 -8.81 17.57 9.65
CA GLN A 254 -7.36 17.64 9.88
C GLN A 254 -6.97 17.19 11.29
N GLN A 255 -7.71 17.62 12.31
CA GLN A 255 -7.43 17.27 13.71
C GLN A 255 -7.68 15.80 13.97
N VAL A 256 -8.79 15.25 13.46
CA VAL A 256 -9.11 13.83 13.61
C VAL A 256 -8.08 12.96 12.89
N PHE A 257 -7.69 13.31 11.66
CA PHE A 257 -6.67 12.54 10.95
C PHE A 257 -5.28 12.64 11.62
N ALA A 258 -4.92 13.78 12.19
CA ALA A 258 -3.68 13.89 12.97
C ALA A 258 -3.68 12.93 14.17
N ARG A 259 -4.83 12.69 14.82
CA ARG A 259 -4.96 11.70 15.90
C ARG A 259 -4.87 10.26 15.39
N ILE A 260 -5.51 9.97 14.25
CA ILE A 260 -5.43 8.67 13.57
C ILE A 260 -3.96 8.36 13.26
N SER A 261 -3.26 9.31 12.64
CA SER A 261 -1.85 9.15 12.30
C SER A 261 -0.98 8.94 13.54
N ALA A 262 -1.17 9.75 14.60
CA ALA A 262 -0.42 9.61 15.84
C ALA A 262 -0.65 8.25 16.55
N VAL A 263 -1.86 7.69 16.48
CA VAL A 263 -2.10 6.37 17.09
C VAL A 263 -1.48 5.24 16.25
N ARG A 264 -1.50 5.32 14.91
CA ARG A 264 -0.80 4.35 14.05
C ARG A 264 0.70 4.36 14.31
N ASP A 265 1.31 5.55 14.36
CA ASP A 265 2.73 5.74 14.70
C ASP A 265 3.07 5.14 16.08
N SER A 266 2.21 5.35 17.08
CA SER A 266 2.41 4.78 18.42
C SER A 266 2.35 3.25 18.46
N LEU A 267 1.78 2.63 17.42
CA LEU A 267 1.53 1.19 17.30
C LEU A 267 2.45 0.51 16.29
N ASP A 268 3.24 1.21 15.49
CA ASP A 268 4.12 0.61 14.49
C ASP A 268 5.61 0.62 14.84
N GLY A 269 5.97 1.22 15.97
CA GLY A 269 7.26 1.00 16.62
C GLY A 269 8.01 2.29 16.93
N PRO A 270 9.35 2.27 16.97
CA PRO A 270 10.17 3.45 17.28
C PRO A 270 10.35 4.42 16.11
N GLN A 271 9.92 4.05 14.91
CA GLN A 271 9.95 4.89 13.72
C GLN A 271 8.97 6.07 13.89
N LEU A 272 9.28 7.18 13.24
CA LEU A 272 8.34 8.29 13.07
C LEU A 272 8.04 8.37 11.57
N ASP A 273 7.10 7.55 11.13
CA ASP A 273 6.80 7.39 9.71
C ASP A 273 5.36 7.75 9.36
N ASP A 274 4.45 7.73 10.33
CA ASP A 274 3.04 8.07 10.13
C ASP A 274 2.83 9.59 10.03
N GLN A 275 1.98 10.02 9.10
CA GLN A 275 1.96 11.40 8.65
C GLN A 275 0.55 11.95 8.51
N GLY A 276 0.29 13.10 9.12
CA GLY A 276 -0.96 13.84 8.93
C GLY A 276 -1.14 14.39 7.51
N LEU A 277 -2.34 14.93 7.24
CA LEU A 277 -2.71 15.56 5.95
C LEU A 277 -1.84 16.79 5.60
N PHE A 278 -1.28 17.42 6.63
CA PHE A 278 -0.33 18.52 6.50
C PHE A 278 0.93 18.14 7.24
N ASN A 279 2.09 18.45 6.66
CA ASN A 279 3.31 18.22 7.39
C ASN A 279 3.38 19.16 8.60
N THR A 280 3.66 18.62 9.77
CA THR A 280 3.92 19.42 10.98
C THR A 280 5.36 19.26 11.48
N ASP A 281 6.14 18.35 10.87
CA ASP A 281 7.54 18.10 11.19
C ASP A 281 8.39 17.89 9.92
N PRO A 282 9.27 18.85 9.56
CA PRO A 282 10.10 18.75 8.35
C PRO A 282 11.24 17.72 8.46
N ARG A 283 11.36 17.00 9.59
CA ARG A 283 12.42 16.02 9.83
C ARG A 283 12.11 14.63 9.28
N ALA A 284 10.82 14.29 9.13
CA ALA A 284 10.38 12.95 8.77
C ALA A 284 10.13 12.77 7.27
N ILE A 285 9.75 13.84 6.56
CA ILE A 285 9.26 13.76 5.17
C ILE A 285 9.84 14.89 4.30
N ALA A 286 9.95 14.66 2.99
CA ALA A 286 10.56 15.60 2.03
C ALA A 286 9.81 16.94 1.89
N VAL A 287 8.55 16.98 2.32
CA VAL A 287 7.66 18.14 2.21
C VAL A 287 7.94 19.13 3.36
N PRO A 288 8.03 20.46 3.13
CA PRO A 288 8.22 21.43 4.21
C PRO A 288 7.06 21.47 5.22
N ALA A 289 7.33 21.95 6.43
CA ALA A 289 6.29 22.12 7.44
C ALA A 289 5.16 23.06 6.96
N SER A 290 3.93 22.75 7.35
CA SER A 290 2.68 23.41 6.98
C SER A 290 2.24 23.27 5.51
N TYR A 291 2.94 22.48 4.71
CA TYR A 291 2.52 22.13 3.36
C TYR A 291 1.60 20.91 3.38
N VAL A 292 0.78 20.78 2.34
CA VAL A 292 -0.05 19.59 2.09
C VAL A 292 0.83 18.34 1.94
N ASN A 293 0.35 17.23 2.48
CA ASN A 293 0.99 15.94 2.38
C ASN A 293 0.07 14.98 1.63
N PHE A 294 0.33 14.77 0.34
CA PHE A 294 -0.50 13.90 -0.52
C PHE A 294 -0.02 12.45 -0.55
N VAL A 295 1.25 12.17 -0.30
CA VAL A 295 1.80 10.82 -0.43
C VAL A 295 2.66 10.52 0.80
N PRO A 296 2.40 9.42 1.53
CA PRO A 296 3.12 9.08 2.75
C PRO A 296 4.56 8.64 2.42
N THR A 297 5.47 9.61 2.29
CA THR A 297 6.86 9.39 1.87
C THR A 297 7.86 9.70 2.97
N ASP A 298 9.01 9.04 2.94
CA ASP A 298 10.16 9.39 3.77
C ASP A 298 10.82 10.71 3.31
N ILE A 299 11.91 11.10 3.96
CA ILE A 299 12.69 12.30 3.61
C ILE A 299 13.32 12.22 2.19
N GLN A 300 13.41 11.03 1.60
CA GLN A 300 13.86 10.80 0.23
C GLN A 300 12.71 10.85 -0.79
N GLY A 301 11.47 11.03 -0.35
CA GLY A 301 10.30 11.04 -1.23
C GLY A 301 9.88 9.63 -1.68
N ILE A 302 10.29 8.59 -0.95
CA ILE A 302 9.94 7.19 -1.21
C ILE A 302 8.85 6.79 -0.22
N THR A 303 7.75 6.19 -0.68
CA THR A 303 6.74 5.62 0.23
C THR A 303 7.42 4.67 1.20
N PHE A 304 7.20 4.79 2.50
CA PHE A 304 7.82 3.91 3.51
C PHE A 304 7.08 2.55 3.62
N GLY A 305 7.76 1.54 4.16
CA GLY A 305 7.27 0.15 4.19
C GLY A 305 7.00 -0.36 5.59
N ARG A 306 5.85 -1.03 5.77
CA ARG A 306 5.49 -1.72 7.01
C ARG A 306 5.67 -3.23 6.90
N THR A 307 6.14 -3.83 7.98
CA THR A 307 6.20 -5.28 8.16
C THR A 307 4.81 -5.83 8.51
N PRO A 308 4.56 -7.13 8.25
CA PRO A 308 3.32 -7.79 8.67
C PRO A 308 2.96 -7.59 10.15
N GLN A 309 3.96 -7.67 11.01
CA GLN A 309 3.79 -7.54 12.45
C GLN A 309 3.40 -6.11 12.86
N GLN A 310 3.92 -5.09 12.18
CA GLN A 310 3.49 -3.70 12.41
C GLN A 310 2.02 -3.52 12.07
N LEU A 311 1.58 -4.04 10.91
CA LEU A 311 0.16 -3.99 10.52
C LEU A 311 -0.74 -4.68 11.54
N ILE A 312 -0.40 -5.93 11.93
CA ILE A 312 -1.16 -6.66 12.95
C ILE A 312 -1.20 -5.87 14.26
N ASN A 313 -0.09 -5.26 14.67
CA ASN A 313 -0.03 -4.49 15.91
C ASN A 313 -0.95 -3.26 15.88
N ILE A 314 -0.98 -2.52 14.76
CA ILE A 314 -1.88 -1.38 14.57
C ILE A 314 -3.34 -1.84 14.64
N GLU A 315 -3.69 -2.87 13.89
CA GLU A 315 -5.11 -3.25 13.70
C GLU A 315 -5.71 -4.05 14.85
N THR A 316 -4.84 -4.64 15.68
CA THR A 316 -5.23 -5.31 16.92
C THR A 316 -4.95 -4.44 18.15
N LEU A 317 -4.63 -3.16 17.95
CA LEU A 317 -4.45 -2.16 19.01
C LEU A 317 -3.39 -2.54 20.05
N GLY A 318 -2.26 -3.07 19.57
CA GLY A 318 -1.13 -3.46 20.41
C GLY A 318 -1.29 -4.82 21.11
N SER A 319 -2.30 -5.61 20.75
CA SER A 319 -2.54 -6.89 21.42
C SER A 319 -1.46 -7.92 21.08
N SER A 320 -0.72 -8.36 22.11
CA SER A 320 0.38 -9.32 21.95
C SER A 320 -0.02 -10.68 21.36
N ASP A 321 -1.29 -11.06 21.46
CA ASP A 321 -1.81 -12.32 20.90
C ASP A 321 -2.33 -12.19 19.47
N GLY A 322 -2.34 -10.97 18.89
CA GLY A 322 -2.84 -10.69 17.55
C GLY A 322 -4.36 -10.70 17.44
N THR A 323 -5.08 -10.52 18.55
CA THR A 323 -6.56 -10.45 18.57
C THR A 323 -7.06 -9.14 19.20
N GLY A 324 -8.23 -8.67 18.76
CA GLY A 324 -8.82 -7.42 19.24
C GLY A 324 -8.84 -6.34 18.15
N GLY A 325 -9.12 -5.10 18.55
CA GLY A 325 -9.26 -4.00 17.59
C GLY A 325 -10.30 -4.30 16.51
N PHE A 326 -9.85 -4.27 15.25
CA PHE A 326 -10.63 -4.60 14.06
C PHE A 326 -10.79 -6.11 13.83
N PHE A 327 -9.95 -6.95 14.43
CA PHE A 327 -9.94 -8.41 14.24
C PHE A 327 -10.22 -9.13 15.56
N PRO A 328 -11.50 -9.31 15.96
CA PRO A 328 -11.85 -9.95 17.24
C PRO A 328 -11.24 -11.35 17.43
N SER A 329 -11.08 -12.10 16.34
CA SER A 329 -10.47 -13.44 16.34
C SER A 329 -9.04 -13.45 15.79
N GLY A 330 -8.48 -12.29 15.50
CA GLY A 330 -7.17 -12.11 14.87
C GLY A 330 -7.14 -12.48 13.39
N TYR A 331 -5.94 -12.36 12.82
CA TYR A 331 -5.63 -12.75 11.45
C TYR A 331 -5.68 -14.27 11.27
N VAL A 332 -6.09 -14.73 10.09
CA VAL A 332 -6.05 -16.14 9.70
C VAL A 332 -4.77 -16.40 8.90
N GLY A 333 -4.02 -17.44 9.29
CA GLY A 333 -2.79 -17.84 8.59
C GLY A 333 -1.59 -18.01 9.52
N ALA A 334 -0.42 -18.26 8.93
CA ALA A 334 0.82 -18.49 9.67
C ALA A 334 1.42 -17.20 10.25
N ILE A 335 1.21 -16.06 9.58
CA ILE A 335 1.63 -14.74 10.05
C ILE A 335 0.40 -14.06 10.63
N ASN A 336 0.25 -14.11 11.96
CA ASN A 336 -0.98 -13.66 12.63
C ASN A 336 -0.77 -13.02 14.01
N LYS A 337 0.48 -12.74 14.39
CA LYS A 337 0.80 -12.08 15.66
C LYS A 337 1.75 -10.91 15.41
N PRO A 338 1.74 -9.88 16.28
CA PRO A 338 2.70 -8.79 16.19
C PRO A 338 4.09 -9.18 16.70
N THR A 339 4.35 -10.45 17.02
CA THR A 339 5.63 -10.88 17.60
C THR A 339 6.75 -10.79 16.56
N GLY A 340 7.85 -10.10 16.90
CA GLY A 340 9.07 -10.07 16.07
C GLY A 340 9.35 -8.76 15.30
N TYR A 341 8.46 -7.74 15.34
CA TYR A 341 8.66 -6.50 14.56
C TYR A 341 9.91 -5.70 14.97
N ALA A 342 10.40 -5.86 16.19
CA ALA A 342 11.60 -5.16 16.68
C ALA A 342 12.93 -5.85 16.27
N SER A 343 12.89 -7.00 15.61
CA SER A 343 14.10 -7.69 15.15
C SER A 343 14.55 -7.18 13.77
N GLN A 344 15.86 -7.01 13.60
CA GLN A 344 16.47 -6.79 12.29
C GLN A 344 17.33 -7.99 11.93
N ASP A 345 17.15 -8.53 10.73
CA ASP A 345 18.03 -9.57 10.21
C ASP A 345 19.26 -8.94 9.54
N THR A 346 20.26 -9.78 9.24
CA THR A 346 21.33 -9.49 8.27
C THR A 346 20.76 -9.49 6.85
N GLY A 347 19.85 -8.55 6.55
CA GLY A 347 19.08 -8.43 5.31
C GLY A 347 19.87 -8.07 4.04
N LEU A 348 21.12 -8.52 3.96
CA LEU A 348 21.94 -8.54 2.74
C LEU A 348 22.68 -9.88 2.58
N GLY A 349 22.36 -10.91 3.38
CA GLY A 349 23.04 -12.21 3.42
C GLY A 349 22.96 -12.99 2.09
N GLY A 350 23.74 -12.55 1.10
CA GLY A 350 23.74 -13.09 -0.25
C GLY A 350 23.66 -12.04 -1.38
N PHE A 351 23.52 -10.74 -1.09
CA PHE A 351 23.68 -9.72 -2.14
C PHE A 351 25.13 -9.80 -2.63
N PRO A 352 25.40 -10.18 -3.89
CA PRO A 352 26.78 -10.38 -4.33
C PRO A 352 27.54 -9.07 -4.19
N ALA A 353 28.72 -9.11 -3.56
CA ALA A 353 29.69 -8.03 -3.71
C ALA A 353 30.00 -7.93 -5.21
N ALA A 354 29.46 -6.89 -5.86
CA ALA A 354 29.65 -6.57 -7.28
C ALA A 354 29.87 -7.82 -8.17
N GLY A 355 28.88 -8.70 -8.21
CA GLY A 355 28.81 -9.74 -9.24
C GLY A 355 28.13 -9.16 -10.48
N THR A 356 28.71 -9.38 -11.66
CA THR A 356 28.12 -9.00 -12.96
C THR A 356 26.87 -9.84 -13.25
N GLY A 357 25.79 -9.58 -12.52
CA GLY A 357 24.45 -9.99 -12.93
C GLY A 357 24.00 -9.02 -14.00
N VAL A 358 24.08 -9.43 -15.27
CA VAL A 358 23.36 -8.72 -16.32
C VAL A 358 21.90 -9.04 -16.10
N ALA A 359 21.14 -8.08 -15.56
CA ALA A 359 19.69 -8.09 -15.71
C ALA A 359 19.42 -7.86 -17.20
N THR A 360 19.31 -8.93 -17.98
CA THR A 360 18.74 -8.84 -19.32
C THR A 360 17.24 -8.96 -19.18
N GLN A 361 16.54 -7.88 -19.55
CA GLN A 361 15.16 -8.01 -19.98
C GLN A 361 15.17 -8.98 -21.17
N GLY A 362 14.38 -10.06 -21.10
CA GLY A 362 14.19 -10.94 -22.25
C GLY A 362 13.71 -10.13 -23.46
N SER A 363 14.04 -10.56 -24.68
CA SER A 363 13.54 -9.87 -25.86
C SER A 363 12.01 -9.87 -25.89
N ILE A 364 11.41 -8.91 -26.59
CA ILE A 364 9.95 -8.78 -26.74
C ILE A 364 9.31 -10.10 -27.24
N GLU A 365 10.07 -10.96 -27.93
CA GLU A 365 9.59 -12.29 -28.35
C GLU A 365 9.39 -13.29 -27.19
N GLN A 366 10.03 -13.11 -26.03
CA GLN A 366 9.86 -13.96 -24.83
C GLN A 366 8.75 -13.46 -23.89
N ALA A 367 8.34 -12.20 -24.00
CA ALA A 367 7.25 -11.61 -23.21
C ALA A 367 5.85 -11.89 -23.79
N GLY A 368 5.77 -12.53 -24.97
CA GLY A 368 4.54 -12.58 -25.76
C GLY A 368 4.14 -11.18 -26.27
N THR A 369 3.21 -11.13 -27.23
CA THR A 369 2.67 -9.85 -27.70
C THR A 369 1.93 -9.14 -26.58
N ILE A 370 2.48 -8.03 -26.11
CA ILE A 370 1.79 -7.05 -25.28
C ILE A 370 0.60 -6.50 -26.09
N LEU A 371 -0.61 -6.66 -25.56
CA LEU A 371 -1.80 -6.05 -26.13
C LEU A 371 -1.69 -4.52 -26.09
N PRO A 372 -2.17 -3.81 -27.13
CA PRO A 372 -2.17 -2.35 -27.15
C PRO A 372 -3.04 -1.75 -26.03
N PRO A 373 -2.89 -0.43 -25.73
CA PRO A 373 -3.49 0.20 -24.58
C PRO A 373 -5.02 0.07 -24.59
N ILE A 374 -5.59 -0.49 -23.53
CA ILE A 374 -7.03 -0.40 -23.26
C ILE A 374 -7.22 0.91 -22.48
N THR A 375 -7.59 2.02 -23.13
CA THR A 375 -8.01 3.21 -22.36
C THR A 375 -9.53 3.33 -22.20
N SER A 376 -9.94 3.14 -20.95
CA SER A 376 -10.97 3.86 -20.18
C SER A 376 -12.39 4.00 -20.72
N ALA A 377 -13.31 3.19 -20.16
CA ALA A 377 -14.64 3.70 -19.83
C ALA A 377 -14.60 4.17 -18.36
N GLY A 378 -14.01 5.35 -18.17
CA GLY A 378 -14.21 6.18 -16.98
C GLY A 378 -15.50 7.02 -17.13
N PRO A 379 -15.64 8.14 -16.41
CA PRO A 379 -16.91 8.77 -16.02
C PRO A 379 -17.83 9.13 -17.19
N THR A 380 -19.15 9.26 -16.90
CA THR A 380 -20.27 9.58 -17.82
C THR A 380 -19.87 9.92 -19.26
N LEU A 381 -20.16 9.01 -20.19
CA LEU A 381 -19.83 9.04 -21.62
C LEU A 381 -19.83 10.47 -22.20
N VAL A 382 -18.63 11.01 -22.46
CA VAL A 382 -18.47 12.01 -23.51
C VAL A 382 -18.60 11.23 -24.83
N ASP A 383 -19.59 11.59 -25.67
CA ASP A 383 -19.77 10.95 -26.98
C ASP A 383 -18.42 10.92 -27.74
N GLY A 384 -17.94 9.71 -28.06
CA GLY A 384 -16.65 9.49 -28.74
C GLY A 384 -15.46 9.12 -27.84
N GLN A 385 -15.53 9.29 -26.52
CA GLN A 385 -14.42 9.02 -25.59
C GLN A 385 -13.92 7.57 -25.66
N LEU A 386 -14.84 6.60 -25.69
CA LEU A 386 -14.54 5.17 -25.83
C LEU A 386 -13.80 4.86 -27.16
N GLY A 387 -14.11 5.61 -28.23
CA GLY A 387 -13.43 5.51 -29.52
C GLY A 387 -12.04 6.17 -29.55
N GLU A 388 -11.79 7.17 -28.71
CA GLU A 388 -10.50 7.84 -28.61
C GLU A 388 -9.54 7.15 -27.64
N THR A 389 -10.08 6.43 -26.65
CA THR A 389 -9.28 5.78 -25.61
C THR A 389 -9.19 4.25 -25.80
N GLN A 390 -10.19 3.57 -26.35
CA GLN A 390 -10.27 2.10 -26.32
C GLN A 390 -10.23 1.43 -27.69
N ALA A 391 -10.02 2.18 -28.79
CA ALA A 391 -10.12 1.68 -30.16
C ALA A 391 -8.89 0.92 -30.69
N VAL A 392 -8.26 0.05 -29.90
CA VAL A 392 -7.25 -0.89 -30.43
C VAL A 392 -7.71 -2.34 -30.22
N GLY A 393 -7.91 -3.03 -31.35
CA GLY A 393 -8.82 -4.17 -31.47
C GLY A 393 -8.51 -5.42 -30.64
N GLY A 394 -9.56 -5.95 -30.02
CA GLY A 394 -9.70 -7.29 -29.47
C GLY A 394 -11.18 -7.70 -29.52
N PRO A 395 -11.52 -9.00 -29.53
CA PRO A 395 -12.91 -9.47 -29.71
C PRO A 395 -13.83 -8.94 -28.61
N GLU A 396 -15.06 -8.58 -28.99
CA GLU A 396 -16.07 -7.97 -28.11
C GLU A 396 -16.24 -8.75 -26.78
N GLU A 397 -16.19 -8.01 -25.68
CA GLU A 397 -16.44 -8.50 -24.33
C GLU A 397 -17.87 -9.05 -24.23
N THR A 398 -18.01 -10.25 -23.66
CA THR A 398 -19.29 -10.65 -23.07
C THR A 398 -19.31 -10.10 -21.65
N ASP A 399 -20.40 -9.46 -21.23
CA ASP A 399 -20.61 -8.70 -19.97
C ASP A 399 -20.37 -9.46 -18.63
N SER A 400 -19.51 -10.47 -18.59
CA SER A 400 -19.19 -11.28 -17.41
C SER A 400 -17.86 -10.89 -16.79
N TYR A 401 -17.82 -10.71 -15.47
CA TYR A 401 -16.57 -10.51 -14.71
C TYR A 401 -15.66 -11.75 -14.72
N THR A 402 -16.18 -12.93 -15.09
CA THR A 402 -15.42 -14.19 -15.11
C THR A 402 -14.47 -14.33 -16.31
N SER A 403 -14.55 -13.44 -17.30
CA SER A 403 -13.64 -13.39 -18.46
C SER A 403 -12.49 -12.39 -18.27
N ARG A 404 -12.48 -11.61 -17.18
CA ARG A 404 -11.43 -10.64 -16.87
C ARG A 404 -10.29 -11.33 -16.14
N GLY A 405 -9.40 -11.93 -16.92
CA GLY A 405 -8.26 -12.69 -16.44
C GLY A 405 -7.77 -13.62 -17.54
N TYR A 406 -6.46 -13.85 -17.60
CA TYR A 406 -5.84 -14.68 -18.61
C TYR A 406 -6.49 -16.08 -18.64
N SER A 407 -7.31 -16.35 -19.66
CA SER A 407 -7.81 -17.69 -19.95
C SER A 407 -6.65 -18.49 -20.54
N ASN A 408 -6.15 -19.47 -19.81
CA ASN A 408 -5.20 -20.43 -20.38
C ASN A 408 -5.93 -21.21 -21.48
N ALA A 409 -5.57 -20.98 -22.73
CA ALA A 409 -5.82 -21.97 -23.76
C ALA A 409 -5.17 -23.29 -23.31
N PRO A 410 -5.86 -24.45 -23.44
CA PRO A 410 -5.30 -25.72 -23.01
C PRO A 410 -3.96 -25.95 -23.72
N ALA A 411 -2.95 -26.39 -22.95
CA ALA A 411 -1.58 -26.56 -23.40
C ALA A 411 -1.53 -27.30 -24.74
N GLN A 412 -1.06 -26.62 -25.80
CA GLN A 412 -0.64 -27.35 -27.00
C GLN A 412 0.64 -28.11 -26.64
N ASN A 413 0.54 -29.43 -26.70
CA ASN A 413 1.64 -30.36 -26.50
C ASN A 413 2.83 -29.97 -27.39
N PRO A 414 4.01 -29.64 -26.84
CA PRO A 414 5.15 -29.14 -27.61
C PRO A 414 5.90 -30.23 -28.41
N TYR A 415 5.33 -31.44 -28.55
CA TYR A 415 5.93 -32.58 -29.25
C TYR A 415 5.21 -32.99 -30.54
N ASN A 416 4.93 -32.05 -31.44
CA ASN A 416 4.73 -32.39 -32.86
C ASN A 416 5.80 -31.69 -33.69
N GLY A 417 6.90 -32.41 -33.95
CA GLY A 417 7.90 -32.02 -34.93
C GLY A 417 7.32 -31.98 -36.35
N PRO A 418 8.00 -31.33 -37.30
CA PRO A 418 7.50 -31.10 -38.65
C PRO A 418 7.33 -32.42 -39.40
N THR A 419 6.11 -32.67 -39.88
CA THR A 419 5.82 -33.67 -40.91
C THR A 419 6.59 -33.32 -42.20
N PRO A 420 7.29 -34.27 -42.84
CA PRO A 420 8.02 -34.00 -44.07
C PRO A 420 7.06 -33.81 -45.25
N PRO A 421 7.48 -33.06 -46.30
CA PRO A 421 6.60 -32.70 -47.40
C PRO A 421 6.31 -33.93 -48.28
N THR A 422 5.03 -34.22 -48.49
CA THR A 422 4.58 -35.23 -49.45
C THR A 422 4.83 -34.75 -50.88
N SER A 423 5.78 -35.40 -51.57
CA SER A 423 5.95 -35.31 -53.02
C SER A 423 5.05 -36.31 -53.74
N VAL A 424 4.26 -35.78 -54.69
CA VAL A 424 3.90 -36.32 -56.02
C VAL A 424 3.96 -37.85 -56.23
N GLY A 425 2.77 -38.46 -56.33
CA GLY A 425 2.28 -39.30 -57.44
C GLY A 425 3.03 -40.55 -57.92
N GLN A 426 2.39 -41.73 -57.80
CA GLN A 426 2.06 -42.69 -58.89
C GLN A 426 1.48 -43.98 -58.28
N GLN A 427 0.21 -44.30 -58.59
CA GLN A 427 -0.21 -45.40 -59.46
C GLN A 427 -0.05 -46.85 -58.91
N LEU A 428 -1.22 -47.48 -58.80
CA LEU A 428 -1.58 -48.79 -59.36
C LEU A 428 -1.38 -50.10 -58.55
N LEU A 429 -2.46 -50.90 -58.63
CA LEU A 429 -2.63 -52.34 -58.39
C LEU A 429 -2.78 -52.76 -56.91
N GLY A 430 -3.77 -53.53 -56.48
CA GLY A 430 -4.80 -54.30 -57.16
C GLY A 430 -5.29 -55.41 -56.23
N ARG A 431 -6.54 -55.85 -56.46
CA ARG A 431 -7.35 -56.86 -55.77
C ARG A 431 -8.07 -56.44 -54.49
#